data_AF-A0A925M576-F1
#
_entry.id   AF-A0A925M576-F1
#
_cell.length_a   1.000
_cell.length_b   1.000
_cell.length_c   1.000
_cell.angle_alpha   90.00
_cell.angle_beta   90.00
_cell.angle_gamma   90.00
#
_symmetry.space_group_name_H-M   'P 1'
#
loop_
_entity.id
_entity.type
_entity.pdbx_description
1 polymer ?
#
loop_
_entity_poly.entity_id
_entity_poly.type
_entity_poly.pdbx_seq_one_letter_code
_entity_poly.pdbx_strand_id
1 'polypeptide(L)'
;MLNVLNALLRGLSLLIFGVAFFLTIWIVVPAPTFALLPLGVGAPEVSPWLIVANAIAALLALRYVRKSWLFRVVLACSLFSLTISTLPLRQFPTANQQATKSMETAFGTDYSSVSRLNALLRLPIALAKGSKDQITSVAVDEASVPEPPMRSKPFVLLDAFRGIPEQPVRTTAGIAVAAPNGVPLTLTAYQPPQVDKQVGLYPTIVVIYGGAWQRGSPNDDAPFSRYIAARGYTVVAIDYRHAPQYRFPAQLEDVKTALAY
;
A
#
# COMPACT_ATOMS: atom_id res chain seq x y z
N MET A 1 47.42 1.68 12.44
CA MET A 1 46.00 2.10 12.57
C MET A 1 45.47 2.81 11.31
N LEU A 2 46.12 3.87 10.80
CA LEU A 2 45.63 4.62 9.61
C LEU A 2 45.48 3.79 8.32
N ASN A 3 46.37 2.82 8.06
CA ASN A 3 46.28 1.99 6.84
C ASN A 3 45.08 1.03 6.87
N VAL A 4 44.75 0.48 8.04
CA VAL A 4 43.59 -0.40 8.23
C VAL A 4 42.30 0.40 8.06
N LEU A 5 42.20 1.59 8.69
CA LEU A 5 41.04 2.46 8.53
C LEU A 5 40.81 2.87 7.06
N ASN A 6 41.88 3.20 6.34
CA ASN A 6 41.79 3.53 4.91
C ASN A 6 41.36 2.33 4.05
N ALA A 7 41.82 1.13 4.36
CA ALA A 7 41.37 -0.08 3.66
C ALA A 7 39.88 -0.35 3.92
N LEU A 8 39.43 -0.20 5.16
CA LEU A 8 38.02 -0.34 5.54
C LEU A 8 37.13 0.68 4.85
N LEU A 9 37.51 1.96 4.84
CA LEU A 9 36.74 3.03 4.18
C LEU A 9 36.65 2.83 2.65
N ARG A 10 37.70 2.31 2.02
CA ARG A 10 37.67 1.93 0.60
C ARG A 10 36.70 0.78 0.34
N GLY A 11 36.78 -0.28 1.14
CA GLY A 11 35.87 -1.42 1.04
C GLY A 11 34.41 -1.02 1.23
N LEU A 12 34.15 -0.20 2.25
CA LEU A 12 32.82 0.33 2.53
C LEU A 12 32.27 1.18 1.38
N SER A 13 33.09 2.05 0.80
CA SER A 13 32.71 2.87 -0.36
C SER A 13 32.30 2.00 -1.56
N LEU A 14 33.05 0.93 -1.85
CA LEU A 14 32.75 0.02 -2.94
C LEU A 14 31.49 -0.82 -2.67
N LEU A 15 31.28 -1.26 -1.43
CA LEU A 15 30.11 -2.02 -1.03
C LEU A 15 28.82 -1.19 -1.17
N ILE A 16 28.82 0.02 -0.59
CA ILE A 16 27.66 0.94 -0.67
C ILE A 16 27.37 1.26 -2.13
N PHE A 17 28.41 1.59 -2.91
CA PHE A 17 28.27 1.84 -4.34
C PHE A 17 27.68 0.63 -5.08
N GLY A 18 28.22 -0.57 -4.88
CA GLY A 18 27.79 -1.76 -5.60
C GLY A 18 26.32 -2.08 -5.38
N VAL A 19 25.86 -2.03 -4.12
CA VAL A 19 24.45 -2.28 -3.78
C VAL A 19 23.54 -1.15 -4.30
N ALA A 20 23.91 0.11 -4.05
CA ALA A 20 23.07 1.25 -4.43
C ALA A 20 22.98 1.39 -5.96
N PHE A 21 24.09 1.26 -6.68
CA PHE A 21 24.14 1.32 -8.14
C PHE A 21 23.32 0.19 -8.77
N PHE A 22 23.48 -1.04 -8.28
CA PHE A 22 22.70 -2.18 -8.75
C PHE A 22 21.20 -1.94 -8.61
N LEU A 23 20.74 -1.47 -7.44
CA LEU A 23 19.32 -1.17 -7.21
C LEU A 23 18.83 0.01 -8.05
N THR A 24 19.64 1.05 -8.25
CA THR A 24 19.27 2.21 -9.09
C THR A 24 19.00 1.81 -10.56
N ILE A 25 19.67 0.79 -11.11
CA ILE A 25 19.41 0.32 -12.48
C ILE A 25 17.94 -0.11 -12.64
N TRP A 26 17.37 -0.76 -11.63
CA TRP A 26 15.99 -1.25 -11.64
C TRP A 26 14.93 -0.15 -11.57
N ILE A 27 15.31 1.12 -11.35
CA ILE A 27 14.40 2.27 -11.48
C ILE A 27 14.00 2.50 -12.94
N VAL A 28 14.89 2.20 -13.90
CA VAL A 28 14.69 2.51 -15.32
C VAL A 28 14.51 1.25 -16.16
N VAL A 29 15.14 0.15 -15.75
CA VAL A 29 15.09 -1.11 -16.51
C VAL A 29 13.85 -1.91 -16.08
N PRO A 30 12.94 -2.24 -17.02
CA PRO A 30 11.80 -3.08 -16.70
C PRO A 30 12.27 -4.49 -16.30
N ALA A 31 11.60 -5.08 -15.31
CA ALA A 31 11.88 -6.45 -14.88
C ALA A 31 11.66 -7.43 -16.05
N PRO A 32 12.70 -8.13 -16.54
CA PRO A 32 12.56 -9.01 -17.71
C PRO A 32 11.78 -10.29 -17.39
N THR A 33 11.69 -10.64 -16.10
CA THR A 33 10.96 -11.80 -15.60
C THR A 33 10.21 -11.45 -14.32
N PHE A 34 9.14 -12.20 -14.02
CA PHE A 34 8.34 -11.99 -12.80
C PHE A 34 9.16 -12.13 -11.50
N ALA A 35 10.21 -12.96 -11.50
CA ALA A 35 11.09 -13.11 -10.34
C ALA A 35 11.80 -11.81 -9.96
N LEU A 36 12.02 -10.90 -10.93
CA LEU A 36 12.69 -9.61 -10.75
C LEU A 36 11.70 -8.45 -10.59
N LEU A 37 10.39 -8.72 -10.66
CA LEU A 37 9.34 -7.72 -10.45
C LEU A 37 9.49 -7.00 -9.10
N PRO A 38 9.84 -7.67 -7.98
CA PRO A 38 10.08 -6.98 -6.72
C PRO A 38 11.19 -5.91 -6.79
N LEU A 39 12.18 -6.07 -7.67
CA LEU A 39 13.23 -5.06 -7.87
C LEU A 39 12.74 -3.89 -8.71
N GLY A 40 11.99 -4.16 -9.78
CA GLY A 40 11.45 -3.12 -10.66
C GLY A 40 10.36 -2.27 -10.00
N VAL A 41 9.58 -2.87 -9.11
CA VAL A 41 8.65 -2.13 -8.24
C VAL A 41 9.47 -1.47 -7.14
N GLY A 42 10.16 -2.27 -6.32
CA GLY A 42 10.87 -1.90 -5.08
C GLY A 42 11.88 -0.75 -5.20
N ALA A 43 12.66 -0.70 -6.29
CA ALA A 43 13.74 0.27 -6.44
C ALA A 43 13.24 1.73 -6.49
N PRO A 44 12.20 2.05 -7.28
CA PRO A 44 11.48 3.32 -7.17
C PRO A 44 11.03 3.71 -5.75
N GLU A 45 10.45 2.82 -4.93
CA GLU A 45 9.98 3.22 -3.59
C GLU A 45 11.13 3.49 -2.62
N VAL A 46 12.26 2.77 -2.74
CA VAL A 46 13.45 3.03 -1.91
C VAL A 46 14.37 4.09 -2.51
N SER A 47 13.98 4.74 -3.61
CA SER A 47 14.81 5.74 -4.30
C SER A 47 15.30 6.90 -3.41
N PRO A 48 14.58 7.41 -2.39
CA PRO A 48 15.13 8.42 -1.47
C PRO A 48 16.36 7.90 -0.69
N TRP A 49 16.34 6.62 -0.30
CA TRP A 49 17.46 5.99 0.38
C TRP A 49 18.62 5.70 -0.58
N LEU A 50 18.32 5.37 -1.84
CA LEU A 50 19.35 5.24 -2.88
C LEU A 50 20.04 6.56 -3.17
N ILE A 51 19.34 7.70 -3.09
CA ILE A 51 19.96 9.03 -3.17
C ILE A 51 20.99 9.18 -2.04
N VAL A 52 20.60 8.91 -0.79
CA VAL A 52 21.50 9.03 0.37
C VAL A 52 22.71 8.09 0.24
N ALA A 53 22.48 6.82 -0.13
CA ALA A 53 23.54 5.83 -0.28
C ALA A 53 24.54 6.21 -1.38
N ASN A 54 24.07 6.63 -2.56
CA ASN A 54 24.94 7.07 -3.65
C ASN A 54 25.67 8.39 -3.31
N ALA A 55 25.07 9.30 -2.54
CA ALA A 55 25.75 10.50 -2.05
C ALA A 55 26.90 10.14 -1.09
N ILE A 56 26.68 9.21 -0.16
CA ILE A 56 27.72 8.71 0.75
C ILE A 56 28.85 8.04 -0.04
N ALA A 57 28.51 7.17 -1.01
CA ALA A 57 29.49 6.52 -1.87
C ALA A 57 30.34 7.54 -2.66
N ALA A 58 29.72 8.58 -3.24
CA ALA A 58 30.41 9.65 -3.94
C ALA A 58 31.37 10.44 -3.00
N LEU A 59 30.92 10.81 -1.81
CA LEU A 59 31.72 11.53 -0.81
C LEU A 59 32.92 10.71 -0.32
N LEU A 60 32.76 9.40 -0.15
CA LEU A 60 33.87 8.51 0.19
C LEU A 60 34.85 8.37 -0.99
N ALA A 61 34.34 8.25 -2.22
CA ALA A 61 35.14 8.11 -3.42
C ALA A 61 36.04 9.33 -3.70
N LEU A 62 35.58 10.55 -3.37
CA LEU A 62 36.37 11.78 -3.48
C LEU A 62 37.71 11.71 -2.74
N ARG A 63 37.80 10.95 -1.63
CA ARG A 63 39.06 10.77 -0.88
C ARG A 63 40.12 9.98 -1.66
N TYR A 64 39.70 9.18 -2.64
CA TYR A 64 40.57 8.25 -3.36
C TYR A 64 40.66 8.54 -4.88
N VAL A 65 39.88 9.48 -5.40
CA VAL A 65 39.77 9.85 -6.82
C VAL A 65 41.09 10.24 -7.48
N ARG A 66 42.00 10.87 -6.70
CA ARG A 66 43.35 11.25 -7.18
C ARG A 66 44.30 10.06 -7.24
N LYS A 67 44.08 9.03 -6.43
CA LYS A 67 44.99 7.88 -6.25
C LYS A 67 44.62 6.67 -7.11
N SER A 68 43.36 6.52 -7.51
CA SER A 68 42.90 5.35 -8.25
C SER A 68 41.82 5.71 -9.26
N TRP A 69 41.95 5.15 -10.47
CA TRP A 69 40.96 5.33 -11.54
C TRP A 69 39.62 4.67 -11.21
N LEU A 70 39.62 3.58 -10.44
CA LEU A 70 38.40 2.90 -9.99
C LEU A 70 37.50 3.88 -9.23
N PHE A 71 38.06 4.71 -8.37
CA PHE A 71 37.29 5.71 -7.61
C PHE A 71 36.85 6.92 -8.45
N ARG A 72 37.46 7.15 -9.62
CA ARG A 72 36.92 8.08 -10.62
C ARG A 72 35.65 7.51 -11.25
N VAL A 73 35.65 6.22 -11.60
CA VAL A 73 34.48 5.51 -12.13
C VAL A 73 33.37 5.46 -11.10
N VAL A 74 33.66 5.05 -9.86
CA VAL A 74 32.68 5.02 -8.76
C VAL A 74 32.05 6.39 -8.55
N LEU A 75 32.84 7.47 -8.55
CA LEU A 75 32.32 8.83 -8.43
C LEU A 75 31.38 9.18 -9.59
N ALA A 76 31.79 8.95 -10.83
CA ALA A 76 30.98 9.24 -12.01
C ALA A 76 29.66 8.44 -12.02
N CYS A 77 29.73 7.14 -11.75
CA CYS A 77 28.55 6.27 -11.67
C CYS A 77 27.65 6.64 -10.49
N SER A 78 28.19 7.00 -9.33
CA SER A 78 27.38 7.45 -8.18
C SER A 78 26.64 8.75 -8.49
N LEU A 79 27.29 9.71 -9.17
CA LEU A 79 26.65 10.94 -9.61
C LEU A 79 25.53 10.69 -10.64
N PHE A 80 25.74 9.74 -11.56
CA PHE A 80 24.70 9.30 -12.49
C PHE A 80 23.55 8.58 -11.78
N SER A 81 23.84 7.74 -10.78
CA SER A 81 22.80 7.10 -9.97
C SER A 81 22.01 8.08 -9.14
N LEU A 82 22.63 9.17 -8.66
CA LEU A 82 21.91 10.25 -7.99
C LEU A 82 20.86 10.88 -8.91
N THR A 83 21.22 11.18 -10.16
CA THR A 83 20.26 11.79 -11.10
C THR A 83 19.10 10.85 -11.39
N ILE A 84 19.37 9.57 -11.66
CA ILE A 84 18.31 8.56 -11.89
C ILE A 84 17.42 8.40 -10.66
N SER A 85 17.99 8.32 -9.46
CA SER A 85 17.23 8.09 -8.23
C SER A 85 16.32 9.28 -7.87
N THR A 86 16.52 10.46 -8.46
CA THR A 86 15.59 11.59 -8.31
C THR A 86 14.37 11.52 -9.24
N LEU A 87 14.36 10.64 -10.24
CA LEU A 87 13.26 10.56 -11.21
C LEU A 87 11.91 10.22 -10.55
N PRO A 88 11.79 9.21 -9.67
CA PRO A 88 10.50 8.88 -9.04
C PRO A 88 9.92 10.07 -8.25
N LEU A 89 10.79 10.79 -7.53
CA LEU A 89 10.39 11.97 -6.75
C LEU A 89 9.92 13.13 -7.64
N ARG A 90 10.52 13.30 -8.83
CA ARG A 90 10.09 14.32 -9.79
C ARG A 90 8.80 13.96 -10.51
N GLN A 91 8.57 12.67 -10.74
CA GLN A 91 7.35 12.18 -11.40
C GLN A 91 6.14 12.17 -10.45
N PHE A 92 6.38 12.08 -9.15
CA PHE A 92 5.32 11.95 -8.15
C PHE A 92 4.23 13.03 -8.22
N PRO A 93 4.53 14.35 -8.32
CA PRO A 93 3.48 15.37 -8.43
C PRO A 93 2.63 15.22 -9.69
N THR A 94 3.25 14.92 -10.83
CA THR A 94 2.54 14.73 -12.10
C THR A 94 1.69 13.47 -12.08
N ALA A 95 2.20 12.37 -11.54
CA ALA A 95 1.44 11.13 -11.37
C ALA A 95 0.22 11.35 -10.46
N ASN A 96 0.39 12.10 -9.36
CA ASN A 96 -0.71 12.42 -8.45
C ASN A 96 -1.76 13.31 -9.14
N GLN A 97 -1.35 14.33 -9.91
CA GLN A 97 -2.27 15.15 -10.70
C GLN A 97 -3.02 14.34 -11.77
N GLN A 98 -2.34 13.42 -12.46
CA GLN A 98 -2.97 12.53 -13.44
C GLN A 98 -3.98 11.59 -12.78
N ALA A 99 -3.66 11.05 -11.61
CA ALA A 99 -4.57 10.24 -10.81
C ALA A 99 -5.79 11.06 -10.40
N THR A 100 -5.61 12.26 -9.83
CA THR A 100 -6.71 13.16 -9.47
C THR A 100 -7.58 13.49 -10.69
N LYS A 101 -6.99 13.88 -11.82
CA LYS A 101 -7.75 14.19 -13.04
C LYS A 101 -8.54 13.00 -13.56
N SER A 102 -7.98 11.79 -13.48
CA SER A 102 -8.67 10.55 -13.86
C SER A 102 -9.86 10.28 -12.94
N MET A 103 -9.69 10.48 -11.62
CA MET A 103 -10.77 10.36 -10.65
C MET A 103 -11.87 11.40 -10.89
N GLU A 104 -11.51 12.66 -11.14
CA GLU A 104 -12.47 13.73 -11.46
C GLU A 104 -13.21 13.45 -12.78
N THR A 105 -12.54 12.88 -13.77
CA THR A 105 -13.17 12.53 -15.06
C THR A 105 -14.16 11.37 -14.89
N ALA A 106 -13.82 10.36 -14.08
CA ALA A 106 -14.65 9.18 -13.88
C ALA A 106 -15.83 9.41 -12.92
N PHE A 107 -15.61 10.19 -11.85
CA PHE A 107 -16.55 10.35 -10.74
C PHE A 107 -17.07 11.78 -10.55
N GLY A 108 -16.62 12.74 -11.35
CA GLY A 108 -16.94 14.16 -11.20
C GLY A 108 -16.05 14.88 -10.19
N THR A 109 -16.06 16.20 -10.21
CA THR A 109 -15.26 17.05 -9.30
C THR A 109 -15.68 16.91 -7.83
N ASP A 110 -16.91 16.46 -7.57
CA ASP A 110 -17.46 16.25 -6.23
C ASP A 110 -16.85 15.04 -5.50
N TYR A 111 -16.19 14.11 -6.20
CA TYR A 111 -15.43 13.03 -5.52
C TYR A 111 -14.30 13.59 -4.64
N SER A 112 -13.69 14.70 -5.03
CA SER A 112 -12.68 15.38 -4.22
C SER A 112 -13.25 15.99 -2.92
N SER A 113 -14.57 16.19 -2.84
CA SER A 113 -15.26 16.58 -1.61
C SER A 113 -15.44 15.41 -0.63
N VAL A 114 -15.27 14.16 -1.09
CA VAL A 114 -15.11 12.98 -0.24
C VAL A 114 -13.80 13.04 0.55
N SER A 115 -12.76 13.71 0.06
CA SER A 115 -11.55 13.99 0.86
C SER A 115 -11.82 14.91 2.06
N ARG A 116 -12.95 15.62 2.09
CA ARG A 116 -13.51 16.28 3.28
C ARG A 116 -14.49 15.33 3.99
N LEU A 117 -14.03 14.13 4.32
CA LEU A 117 -14.81 13.08 5.00
C LEU A 117 -15.53 13.55 6.27
N ASN A 118 -15.12 14.66 6.90
CA ASN A 118 -15.86 15.29 8.01
C ASN A 118 -17.23 15.89 7.62
N ALA A 119 -17.50 16.16 6.35
CA ALA A 119 -18.77 16.75 5.90
C ALA A 119 -19.74 15.71 5.29
N LEU A 120 -19.22 14.66 4.63
CA LEU A 120 -20.04 13.58 4.06
C LEU A 120 -20.52 12.55 5.08
N LEU A 121 -19.89 12.48 6.25
CA LEU A 121 -20.42 11.77 7.43
C LEU A 121 -21.69 12.40 8.02
N ARG A 122 -22.26 13.44 7.39
CA ARG A 122 -23.50 14.11 7.83
C ARG A 122 -24.62 14.10 6.79
N LEU A 123 -24.45 13.40 5.68
CA LEU A 123 -25.49 13.30 4.66
C LEU A 123 -26.09 11.88 4.66
N PRO A 124 -27.43 11.76 4.79
CA PRO A 124 -28.09 10.47 4.63
C PRO A 124 -27.78 9.97 3.22
N ILE A 125 -27.20 8.77 3.14
CA ILE A 125 -26.88 8.08 1.90
C ILE A 125 -28.19 7.81 1.15
N ALA A 126 -28.60 8.76 0.30
CA ALA A 126 -29.66 8.55 -0.67
C ALA A 126 -29.04 7.86 -1.89
N LEU A 127 -28.83 6.54 -1.76
CA LEU A 127 -28.51 5.70 -2.92
C LEU A 127 -29.72 5.64 -3.86
N ALA A 128 -29.37 5.74 -5.14
CA ALA A 128 -30.22 5.78 -6.32
C ALA A 128 -31.51 4.93 -6.24
N LYS A 129 -32.60 5.64 -6.52
CA LYS A 129 -33.95 5.20 -6.89
C LYS A 129 -33.98 3.88 -7.68
N GLY A 130 -34.31 2.79 -6.98
CA GLY A 130 -34.70 1.50 -7.55
C GLY A 130 -35.63 0.76 -6.59
N SER A 131 -36.89 0.56 -7.01
CA SER A 131 -38.00 -0.11 -6.33
C SER A 131 -38.42 0.45 -4.96
N LYS A 132 -39.64 1.02 -4.90
CA LYS A 132 -40.15 1.84 -3.79
C LYS A 132 -40.59 1.07 -2.54
N ASP A 133 -40.48 -0.25 -2.50
CA ASP A 133 -41.06 -1.04 -1.41
C ASP A 133 -39.97 -1.93 -0.78
N GLN A 134 -39.68 -1.70 0.51
CA GLN A 134 -38.74 -2.44 1.39
C GLN A 134 -37.26 -1.99 1.49
N ILE A 135 -37.00 -0.70 1.73
CA ILE A 135 -35.82 -0.32 2.52
C ILE A 135 -36.32 0.29 3.82
N THR A 136 -36.45 -0.55 4.85
CA THR A 136 -36.56 -0.09 6.23
C THR A 136 -35.30 0.68 6.58
N SER A 137 -35.40 2.01 6.63
CA SER A 137 -34.37 2.87 7.19
C SER A 137 -34.21 2.53 8.66
N VAL A 138 -33.26 1.66 8.98
CA VAL A 138 -32.75 1.54 10.35
C VAL A 138 -32.03 2.85 10.61
N ALA A 139 -32.71 3.78 11.30
CA ALA A 139 -32.10 4.99 11.82
C ALA A 139 -31.05 4.54 12.83
N VAL A 140 -29.79 4.43 12.37
CA VAL A 140 -28.65 4.29 13.27
C VAL A 140 -28.53 5.64 13.97
N ASP A 141 -28.79 5.66 15.27
CA ASP A 141 -28.59 6.85 16.10
C ASP A 141 -27.10 7.17 16.08
N GLU A 142 -26.69 8.12 15.23
CA GLU A 142 -25.29 8.51 14.99
C GLU A 142 -24.55 8.85 16.28
N ALA A 143 -25.28 9.34 17.29
CA ALA A 143 -24.75 9.65 18.62
C ALA A 143 -24.30 8.41 19.43
N SER A 144 -24.67 7.20 19.00
CA SER A 144 -24.35 5.94 19.67
C SER A 144 -23.13 5.22 19.08
N VAL A 145 -22.60 5.66 17.93
CA VAL A 145 -21.38 5.11 17.33
C VAL A 145 -20.18 5.79 17.99
N PRO A 146 -19.37 5.10 18.82
CA PRO A 146 -18.20 5.71 19.43
C PRO A 146 -17.27 6.18 18.30
N GLU A 147 -16.95 7.48 18.25
CA GLU A 147 -15.94 7.95 17.30
C GLU A 147 -14.66 7.14 17.53
N PRO A 148 -14.22 6.35 16.55
CA PRO A 148 -13.13 5.46 16.79
C PRO A 148 -11.83 6.26 16.90
N PRO A 149 -10.92 5.91 17.83
CA PRO A 149 -9.67 6.63 18.00
C PRO A 149 -8.78 6.41 16.77
N MET A 150 -8.93 7.30 15.78
CA MET A 150 -8.00 7.39 14.67
C MET A 150 -6.62 7.76 15.20
N ARG A 151 -5.60 7.33 14.45
CA ARG A 151 -4.22 7.64 14.79
C ARG A 151 -4.01 9.15 14.75
N SER A 152 -3.41 9.71 15.79
CA SER A 152 -3.20 11.17 15.90
C SER A 152 -2.16 11.73 14.94
N LYS A 153 -1.25 10.88 14.42
CA LYS A 153 -0.19 11.28 13.48
C LYS A 153 -0.09 10.29 12.31
N PRO A 154 0.05 10.77 11.06
CA PRO A 154 0.14 9.91 9.88
C PRO A 154 1.39 9.01 9.92
N PHE A 155 2.48 9.46 10.54
CA PHE A 155 3.71 8.69 10.68
C PHE A 155 4.23 8.73 12.12
N VAL A 156 4.56 7.56 12.68
CA VAL A 156 5.33 7.44 13.94
C VAL A 156 6.54 6.59 13.63
N LEU A 157 7.73 7.18 13.74
CA LEU A 157 9.00 6.54 13.41
C LEU A 157 9.18 5.20 14.14
N LEU A 158 8.75 5.12 15.39
CA LEU A 158 8.90 3.93 16.22
C LEU A 158 8.13 2.73 15.67
N ASP A 159 6.95 2.95 15.09
CA ASP A 159 6.13 1.88 14.49
C ASP A 159 6.75 1.36 13.20
N ALA A 160 7.50 2.20 12.47
CA ALA A 160 8.24 1.76 11.28
C ALA A 160 9.32 0.72 11.63
N PHE A 161 9.86 0.76 12.85
CA PHE A 161 10.87 -0.19 13.33
C PHE A 161 10.29 -1.32 14.18
N ARG A 162 9.26 -1.06 15.00
CA ARG A 162 8.69 -2.04 15.93
C ARG A 162 7.44 -2.75 15.40
N GLY A 163 6.91 -2.30 14.27
CA GLY A 163 5.60 -2.72 13.77
C GLY A 163 4.47 -1.99 14.50
N ILE A 164 3.26 -2.09 13.93
CA ILE A 164 2.05 -1.55 14.53
C ILE A 164 1.51 -2.59 15.52
N PRO A 165 1.26 -2.22 16.80
CA PRO A 165 0.74 -3.17 17.77
C PRO A 165 -0.67 -3.64 17.36
N GLU A 166 -0.85 -4.95 17.32
CA GLU A 166 -2.14 -5.56 17.03
C GLU A 166 -3.04 -5.50 18.28
N GLN A 167 -4.31 -5.21 18.06
CA GLN A 167 -5.33 -5.16 19.11
C GLN A 167 -6.31 -6.33 18.95
N PRO A 168 -6.92 -6.81 20.06
CA PRO A 168 -7.88 -7.89 19.99
C PRO A 168 -9.11 -7.46 19.19
N VAL A 169 -9.48 -8.28 18.22
CA VAL A 169 -10.67 -8.11 17.39
C VAL A 169 -11.35 -9.47 17.22
N ARG A 170 -12.61 -9.45 16.79
CA ARG A 170 -13.32 -10.68 16.41
C ARG A 170 -13.02 -10.97 14.96
N THR A 171 -12.68 -12.21 14.64
CA THR A 171 -12.35 -12.63 13.27
C THR A 171 -13.13 -13.87 12.90
N THR A 172 -13.85 -13.79 11.79
CA THR A 172 -14.59 -14.91 11.20
C THR A 172 -14.09 -15.11 9.77
N ALA A 173 -13.27 -16.13 9.57
CA ALA A 173 -12.67 -16.44 8.26
C ALA A 173 -13.46 -17.52 7.52
N GLY A 174 -13.31 -17.54 6.19
CA GLY A 174 -13.85 -18.62 5.34
C GLY A 174 -15.37 -18.59 5.18
N ILE A 175 -16.00 -17.43 5.33
CA ILE A 175 -17.45 -17.28 5.08
C ILE A 175 -17.67 -17.48 3.57
N ALA A 176 -18.39 -18.53 3.19
CA ALA A 176 -18.65 -18.84 1.79
C ALA A 176 -19.64 -17.84 1.18
N VAL A 177 -19.26 -17.25 0.04
CA VAL A 177 -20.05 -16.25 -0.67
C VAL A 177 -20.66 -16.84 -1.93
N ALA A 178 -19.83 -17.43 -2.79
CA ALA A 178 -20.24 -17.98 -4.08
C ALA A 178 -19.24 -19.05 -4.56
N ALA A 179 -19.59 -19.77 -5.63
CA ALA A 179 -18.70 -20.75 -6.26
C ALA A 179 -18.70 -20.66 -7.80
N PRO A 180 -18.41 -19.49 -8.41
CA PRO A 180 -18.43 -19.34 -9.86
C PRO A 180 -17.40 -20.27 -10.52
N ASN A 181 -17.82 -21.01 -11.54
CA ASN A 181 -17.01 -22.02 -12.22
C ASN A 181 -16.39 -23.07 -11.28
N GLY A 182 -17.07 -23.37 -10.15
CA GLY A 182 -16.60 -24.32 -9.15
C GLY A 182 -15.46 -23.80 -8.27
N VAL A 183 -15.07 -22.52 -8.39
CA VAL A 183 -14.06 -21.91 -7.52
C VAL A 183 -14.75 -21.31 -6.29
N PRO A 184 -14.50 -21.81 -5.07
CA PRO A 184 -15.11 -21.25 -3.88
C PRO A 184 -14.54 -19.87 -3.59
N LEU A 185 -15.42 -18.88 -3.52
CA LEU A 185 -15.09 -17.52 -3.08
C LEU A 185 -15.54 -17.35 -1.65
N THR A 186 -14.62 -16.86 -0.81
CA THR A 186 -14.87 -16.63 0.60
C THR A 186 -14.69 -15.17 0.99
N LEU A 187 -15.13 -14.80 2.19
CA LEU A 187 -14.74 -13.55 2.82
C LEU A 187 -14.26 -13.80 4.24
N THR A 188 -13.46 -12.87 4.75
CA THR A 188 -13.06 -12.82 6.15
C THR A 188 -13.55 -11.52 6.77
N ALA A 189 -14.35 -11.64 7.82
CA ALA A 189 -14.86 -10.52 8.57
C ALA A 189 -13.99 -10.26 9.81
N TYR A 190 -13.51 -9.03 9.95
CA TYR A 190 -12.83 -8.53 11.14
C TYR A 190 -13.73 -7.48 11.77
N GLN A 191 -14.07 -7.66 13.05
CA GLN A 191 -15.04 -6.83 13.74
C GLN A 191 -14.47 -6.29 15.05
N PRO A 192 -14.95 -5.12 15.52
CA PRO A 192 -14.53 -4.59 16.80
C PRO A 192 -14.78 -5.61 17.93
N PRO A 193 -13.99 -5.55 19.01
CA PRO A 193 -14.21 -6.38 20.18
C PRO A 193 -15.60 -6.13 20.77
N GLN A 194 -16.20 -7.17 21.36
CA GLN A 194 -17.52 -7.08 21.97
C GLN A 194 -17.42 -6.30 23.29
N VAL A 195 -18.18 -5.21 23.41
CA VAL A 195 -18.31 -4.42 24.64
C VAL A 195 -19.65 -4.76 25.28
N ASP A 196 -19.65 -5.10 26.57
CA ASP A 196 -20.86 -5.35 27.37
C ASP A 196 -21.89 -6.29 26.73
N LYS A 197 -21.39 -7.35 26.08
CA LYS A 197 -22.16 -8.37 25.34
C LYS A 197 -22.99 -7.85 24.17
N GLN A 198 -22.99 -6.56 23.87
CA GLN A 198 -23.71 -5.99 22.73
C GLN A 198 -22.80 -5.91 21.49
N VAL A 199 -23.37 -6.24 20.34
CA VAL A 199 -22.73 -6.00 19.04
C VAL A 199 -23.31 -4.71 18.50
N GLY A 200 -22.51 -3.65 18.48
CA GLY A 200 -22.90 -2.38 17.86
C GLY A 200 -22.98 -2.49 16.34
N LEU A 201 -23.67 -1.54 15.72
CA LEU A 201 -23.58 -1.30 14.28
C LEU A 201 -22.32 -0.46 14.02
N TYR A 202 -21.45 -0.95 13.13
CA TYR A 202 -20.20 -0.30 12.79
C TYR A 202 -20.15 0.00 11.29
N PRO A 203 -19.55 1.12 10.86
CA PRO A 203 -19.29 1.35 9.44
C PRO A 203 -18.43 0.22 8.86
N THR A 204 -18.77 -0.21 7.64
CA THR A 204 -18.11 -1.34 6.97
C THR A 204 -17.09 -0.85 5.93
N ILE A 205 -15.91 -1.46 5.93
CA ILE A 205 -14.86 -1.27 4.93
C ILE A 205 -14.66 -2.61 4.20
N VAL A 206 -14.76 -2.58 2.88
CA VAL A 206 -14.47 -3.75 2.04
C VAL A 206 -13.02 -3.67 1.54
N VAL A 207 -12.27 -4.74 1.74
CA VAL A 207 -10.86 -4.84 1.34
C VAL A 207 -10.71 -5.83 0.19
N ILE A 208 -10.07 -5.36 -0.89
CA ILE A 208 -9.64 -6.16 -2.03
C ILE A 208 -8.12 -6.25 -1.95
N TYR A 209 -7.58 -7.44 -1.70
CA TYR A 209 -6.15 -7.64 -1.54
C TYR A 209 -5.40 -7.51 -2.88
N GLY A 210 -4.09 -7.23 -2.78
CA GLY A 210 -3.19 -7.07 -3.92
C GLY A 210 -2.81 -8.38 -4.62
N GLY A 211 -1.60 -8.45 -5.19
CA GLY A 211 -1.12 -9.68 -5.85
C GLY A 211 -1.29 -9.71 -7.37
N ALA A 212 -1.43 -8.54 -8.00
CA ALA A 212 -1.50 -8.37 -9.45
C ALA A 212 -2.58 -9.22 -10.14
N TRP A 213 -3.70 -9.44 -9.44
CA TRP A 213 -4.83 -10.28 -9.87
C TRP A 213 -4.53 -11.77 -10.07
N GLN A 214 -3.32 -12.22 -9.74
CA GLN A 214 -2.85 -13.58 -10.06
C GLN A 214 -2.71 -14.48 -8.85
N ARG A 215 -2.69 -13.91 -7.64
CA ARG A 215 -2.50 -14.63 -6.39
C ARG A 215 -2.99 -13.79 -5.22
N GLY A 216 -3.19 -14.48 -4.11
CA GLY A 216 -3.42 -13.88 -2.80
C GLY A 216 -4.61 -14.51 -2.12
N SER A 217 -5.02 -13.92 -1.01
CA SER A 217 -6.19 -14.35 -0.26
C SER A 217 -6.78 -13.20 0.56
N PRO A 218 -8.03 -13.33 1.05
CA PRO A 218 -8.62 -12.40 2.01
C PRO A 218 -7.81 -12.18 3.30
N ASN A 219 -6.80 -13.02 3.57
CA ASN A 219 -5.98 -12.96 4.77
C ASN A 219 -4.62 -12.26 4.57
N ASP A 220 -4.27 -11.87 3.34
CA ASP A 220 -2.94 -11.31 3.03
C ASP A 220 -2.67 -10.00 3.79
N ASP A 221 -3.71 -9.18 4.00
CA ASP A 221 -3.65 -7.90 4.71
C ASP A 221 -4.29 -7.97 6.11
N ALA A 222 -4.32 -9.15 6.73
CA ALA A 222 -4.98 -9.35 8.03
C ALA A 222 -4.51 -8.39 9.14
N PRO A 223 -3.21 -8.03 9.27
CA PRO A 223 -2.78 -7.02 10.25
C PRO A 223 -3.43 -5.65 10.04
N PHE A 224 -3.56 -5.21 8.78
CA PHE A 224 -4.26 -3.96 8.45
C PHE A 224 -5.75 -4.06 8.78
N SER A 225 -6.40 -5.15 8.40
CA SER A 225 -7.83 -5.38 8.69
C SER A 225 -8.11 -5.42 10.20
N ARG A 226 -7.25 -6.07 11.00
CA ARG A 226 -7.34 -6.05 12.46
C ARG A 226 -7.12 -4.65 13.04
N TYR A 227 -6.13 -3.92 12.53
CA TYR A 227 -5.85 -2.56 12.98
C TYR A 227 -7.02 -1.60 12.75
N ILE A 228 -7.68 -1.70 11.60
CA ILE A 228 -8.87 -0.92 11.27
C ILE A 228 -10.08 -1.38 12.09
N ALA A 229 -10.28 -2.70 12.25
CA ALA A 229 -11.39 -3.22 13.03
C ALA A 229 -11.31 -2.84 14.52
N ALA A 230 -10.12 -2.77 15.08
CA ALA A 230 -9.91 -2.28 16.45
C ALA A 230 -10.30 -0.81 16.64
N ARG A 231 -10.48 -0.07 15.55
CA ARG A 231 -10.96 1.32 15.50
C ARG A 231 -12.42 1.36 15.07
N GLY A 232 -13.28 0.49 15.59
CA GLY A 232 -14.73 0.64 15.44
C GLY A 232 -15.26 0.49 14.01
N TYR A 233 -14.52 -0.18 13.11
CA TYR A 233 -15.00 -0.53 11.76
C TYR A 233 -15.22 -2.03 11.66
N THR A 234 -16.19 -2.45 10.86
CA THR A 234 -16.22 -3.83 10.36
C THR A 234 -15.40 -3.88 9.08
N VAL A 235 -14.39 -4.75 9.00
CA VAL A 235 -13.61 -4.94 7.77
C VAL A 235 -13.99 -6.28 7.15
N VAL A 236 -14.40 -6.24 5.89
CA VAL A 236 -14.75 -7.44 5.10
C VAL A 236 -13.71 -7.58 4.00
N ALA A 237 -12.79 -8.53 4.15
CA ALA A 237 -11.83 -8.87 3.11
C ALA A 237 -12.45 -9.94 2.20
N ILE A 238 -12.51 -9.67 0.89
CA ILE A 238 -13.23 -10.52 -0.08
C ILE A 238 -12.28 -11.24 -1.03
N ASP A 239 -12.67 -12.44 -1.44
CA ASP A 239 -11.95 -13.27 -2.41
C ASP A 239 -12.36 -12.96 -3.85
N TYR A 240 -11.48 -13.29 -4.79
CA TYR A 240 -11.75 -13.15 -6.23
C TYR A 240 -10.92 -14.16 -7.05
N ARG A 241 -11.45 -14.60 -8.19
CA ARG A 241 -10.78 -15.54 -9.09
C ARG A 241 -9.51 -14.94 -9.70
N HIS A 242 -8.47 -15.75 -9.87
CA HIS A 242 -7.17 -15.27 -10.33
C HIS A 242 -6.88 -15.45 -11.83
N ALA A 243 -6.21 -14.47 -12.40
CA ALA A 243 -5.53 -14.57 -13.69
C ALA A 243 -4.31 -15.51 -13.59
N PRO A 244 -3.84 -16.10 -14.71
CA PRO A 244 -4.38 -16.00 -16.06
C PRO A 244 -5.57 -16.93 -16.33
N GLN A 245 -5.90 -17.83 -15.39
CA GLN A 245 -6.99 -18.81 -15.54
C GLN A 245 -8.36 -18.14 -15.70
N TYR A 246 -8.62 -17.10 -14.91
CA TYR A 246 -9.81 -16.27 -15.01
C TYR A 246 -9.40 -14.86 -15.41
N ARG A 247 -9.69 -14.48 -16.65
CA ARG A 247 -9.37 -13.15 -17.19
C ARG A 247 -10.46 -12.14 -16.82
N PHE A 248 -10.12 -10.85 -16.90
CA PHE A 248 -11.09 -9.77 -16.79
C PHE A 248 -12.28 -10.01 -17.76
N PRO A 249 -13.55 -9.84 -17.33
CA PRO A 249 -14.02 -9.16 -16.11
C PRO A 249 -14.28 -10.06 -14.89
N ALA A 250 -13.79 -11.31 -14.85
CA ALA A 250 -14.13 -12.26 -13.77
C ALA A 250 -13.93 -11.70 -12.35
N GLN A 251 -12.82 -10.98 -12.11
CA GLN A 251 -12.53 -10.36 -10.82
C GLN A 251 -13.55 -9.29 -10.43
N LEU A 252 -13.99 -8.49 -11.41
CA LEU A 252 -14.99 -7.44 -11.18
C LEU A 252 -16.36 -8.05 -10.87
N GLU A 253 -16.72 -9.14 -11.53
CA GLU A 253 -17.94 -9.90 -11.23
C GLU A 253 -17.90 -10.44 -9.81
N ASP A 254 -16.78 -11.04 -9.41
CA ASP A 254 -16.59 -11.61 -8.06
C ASP A 254 -16.71 -10.53 -6.97
N VAL A 255 -16.11 -9.36 -7.19
CA VAL A 255 -16.25 -8.20 -6.29
C VAL A 255 -17.71 -7.76 -6.18
N LYS A 256 -18.45 -7.69 -7.31
CA LYS A 256 -19.88 -7.34 -7.28
C LYS A 256 -20.71 -8.39 -6.55
N THR A 257 -20.41 -9.67 -6.75
CA THR A 257 -21.07 -10.77 -6.03
C THR A 257 -20.85 -10.66 -4.53
N ALA A 258 -19.63 -10.37 -4.10
CA ALA A 258 -19.32 -10.18 -2.68
C ALA A 258 -19.99 -8.94 -2.06
N LEU A 259 -20.15 -7.85 -2.83
CA LEU A 259 -20.86 -6.65 -2.37
C LEU A 259 -22.39 -6.83 -2.26
N ALA A 260 -22.95 -7.85 -2.92
CA ALA A 260 -24.38 -8.13 -2.92
C ALA A 260 -24.80 -9.18 -1.86
N TYR A 261 -23.83 -9.77 -1.14
CA TYR A 261 -24.03 -10.74 -0.06
C TYR A 261 -24.41 -10.04 1.25
#